data_AF-A0A355I8G3-F1
#
_entry.id   AF-A0A355I8G3-F1
#
_cell.length_a   1.000
_cell.length_b   1.000
_cell.length_c   1.000
_cell.angle_alpha   90.00
_cell.angle_beta   90.00
_cell.angle_gamma   90.00
#
_symmetry.space_group_name_H-M   'P 1'
#
loop_
_entity.id
_entity.type
_entity.pdbx_description
1 polymer ?
#
loop_
_entity_poly.entity_id
_entity_poly.type
_entity_poly.pdbx_seq_one_letter_code
_entity_poly.pdbx_strand_id
1 'polypeptide(L)'
;REATVFACDPGYGPLLQALKTGAGFVGTIEFYPEEGKYHYDGHRKCGVSLHPRETNEFGGRCPVCGKKLTVGVLHRIESLTDKERPAGFEPRHAPRFERLVPLADLLAATLKIGVQSKKVVARYDDLLREFQSELAVLREVAPEEIERVAGLEAAMAVARSRSGQLEVIPGFDGEYGRIMVNTVSS
;
A
#
# COMPACT_ATOMS: atom_id res chain seq x y z
N ARG A 1 5.69 -5.65 -0.02
CA ARG A 1 7.15 -5.83 -0.16
C ARG A 1 7.69 -4.58 -0.83
N GLU A 2 8.85 -4.09 -0.42
CA GLU A 2 9.47 -2.91 -1.04
C GLU A 2 10.61 -3.36 -1.96
N ALA A 3 10.82 -2.63 -3.06
CA ALA A 3 11.92 -2.90 -3.99
C ALA A 3 12.37 -1.63 -4.71
N THR A 4 13.62 -1.61 -5.14
CA THR A 4 14.13 -0.59 -6.07
C THR A 4 14.28 -1.19 -7.46
N VAL A 5 13.83 -0.46 -8.48
CA VAL A 5 13.91 -0.87 -9.88
C VAL A 5 15.11 -0.20 -10.53
N PHE A 6 16.02 -1.02 -11.06
CA PHE A 6 17.20 -0.56 -11.79
C PHE A 6 17.17 -1.07 -13.23
N ALA A 7 17.59 -0.21 -14.15
CA ALA A 7 17.89 -0.51 -15.55
C ALA A 7 19.42 -0.51 -15.74
N CYS A 8 20.10 -1.43 -15.05
CA CYS A 8 21.54 -1.66 -15.18
C CYS A 8 21.85 -3.13 -14.89
N ASP A 9 23.10 -3.54 -15.13
CA ASP A 9 23.55 -4.90 -14.81
C ASP A 9 23.43 -5.18 -13.30
N PRO A 10 23.01 -6.38 -12.88
CA PRO A 10 22.74 -6.71 -11.48
C PRO A 10 24.01 -6.90 -10.61
N GLY A 11 25.15 -6.37 -11.06
CA GLY A 11 26.41 -6.41 -10.33
C GLY A 11 26.54 -5.28 -9.30
N TYR A 12 27.31 -5.52 -8.25
CA TYR A 12 27.55 -4.52 -7.19
C TYR A 12 28.05 -3.17 -7.74
N GLY A 13 29.01 -3.18 -8.67
CA GLY A 13 29.59 -1.95 -9.25
C GLY A 13 28.54 -1.10 -9.98
N PRO A 14 27.83 -1.66 -10.99
CA PRO A 14 26.75 -0.96 -11.68
C PRO A 14 25.62 -0.48 -10.74
N LEU A 15 25.20 -1.29 -9.77
CA LEU A 15 24.16 -0.90 -8.80
C LEU A 15 24.62 0.27 -7.91
N LEU A 16 25.85 0.22 -7.40
CA LEU A 16 26.43 1.30 -6.60
C LEU A 16 26.53 2.60 -7.41
N GLN A 17 26.89 2.52 -8.69
CA GLN A 17 26.94 3.67 -9.57
C GLN A 17 25.54 4.26 -9.78
N ALA A 18 24.54 3.41 -10.04
CA ALA A 18 23.15 3.85 -10.20
C ALA A 18 22.61 4.54 -8.93
N LEU A 19 22.94 4.03 -7.74
CA LEU A 19 22.58 4.67 -6.46
C LEU A 19 23.26 6.03 -6.26
N LYS A 20 24.53 6.17 -6.69
CA LYS A 20 25.28 7.42 -6.51
C LYS A 20 24.88 8.51 -7.50
N THR A 21 24.59 8.15 -8.74
CA THR A 21 24.38 9.13 -9.82
C THR A 21 22.94 9.23 -10.28
N GLY A 22 22.09 8.26 -9.92
CA GLY A 22 20.74 8.09 -10.48
C GLY A 22 20.73 7.49 -11.89
N ALA A 23 21.87 7.28 -12.54
CA ALA A 23 21.92 6.71 -13.89
C ALA A 23 21.51 5.23 -13.84
N GLY A 24 20.37 4.90 -14.46
CA GLY A 24 19.78 3.56 -14.42
C GLY A 24 18.87 3.33 -13.20
N PHE A 25 18.65 4.31 -12.33
CA PHE A 25 17.57 4.24 -11.34
C PHE A 25 16.23 4.53 -12.03
N VAL A 26 15.29 3.59 -11.97
CA VAL A 26 13.97 3.73 -12.62
C VAL A 26 12.92 4.22 -11.63
N GLY A 27 12.96 3.72 -10.40
CA GLY A 27 11.99 4.04 -9.38
C GLY A 27 11.96 3.04 -8.23
N THR A 28 10.96 3.14 -7.37
CA THR A 28 10.72 2.17 -6.29
C THR A 28 9.32 1.56 -6.35
N ILE A 29 9.20 0.39 -5.74
CA ILE A 29 7.96 -0.32 -5.49
C ILE A 29 7.75 -0.23 -3.98
N GLU A 30 6.65 0.37 -3.57
CA GLU A 30 6.35 0.68 -2.18
C GLU A 30 5.01 0.06 -1.76
N PHE A 31 4.80 -0.08 -0.45
CA PHE A 31 3.48 -0.40 0.09
C PHE A 31 2.65 0.87 0.31
N TYR A 32 1.36 0.71 0.65
CA TYR A 32 0.53 1.84 1.06
C TYR A 32 0.89 2.23 2.51
N PRO A 33 1.48 3.41 2.78
CA PRO A 33 1.87 3.79 4.14
C PRO A 33 0.71 3.75 5.13
N GLU A 34 -0.53 3.90 4.63
CA GLU A 34 -1.79 3.78 5.35
C GLU A 34 -1.99 2.40 6.00
N GLU A 35 -1.41 1.34 5.43
CA GLU A 35 -1.45 0.00 6.04
C GLU A 35 -0.63 -0.09 7.33
N GLY A 36 0.28 0.86 7.55
CA GLY A 36 1.12 0.93 8.72
C GLY A 36 0.33 0.98 10.03
N LYS A 37 0.76 0.18 11.00
CA LYS A 37 0.19 0.09 12.36
C LYS A 37 -0.04 1.41 13.10
N TYR A 38 0.72 2.43 12.74
CA TYR A 38 0.75 3.73 13.40
C TYR A 38 0.67 4.83 12.35
N HIS A 39 -0.09 4.64 11.28
CA HIS A 39 -0.20 5.64 10.23
C HIS A 39 -0.97 6.87 10.75
N TYR A 40 -2.21 6.65 11.19
CA TYR A 40 -3.05 7.67 11.83
C TYR A 40 -2.84 7.74 13.33
N ASP A 41 -3.27 8.85 13.91
CA ASP A 41 -3.39 8.95 15.35
C ASP A 41 -4.53 8.07 15.83
N GLY A 42 -4.42 7.48 17.02
CA GLY A 42 -5.52 6.66 17.48
C GLY A 42 -5.50 6.21 18.92
N HIS A 43 -6.61 5.58 19.29
CA HIS A 43 -6.78 4.92 20.58
C HIS A 43 -7.55 3.63 20.36
N ARG A 44 -6.80 2.53 20.28
CA ARG A 44 -7.26 1.19 19.93
C ARG A 44 -8.42 0.73 20.81
N LYS A 45 -8.31 0.97 22.11
CA LYS A 45 -9.33 0.53 23.09
C LYS A 45 -10.71 1.14 22.84
N CYS A 46 -10.78 2.28 22.16
CA CYS A 46 -12.03 2.93 21.78
C CYS A 46 -12.34 2.83 20.29
N GLY A 47 -11.50 2.16 19.48
CA GLY A 47 -11.67 2.09 18.03
C GLY A 47 -11.54 3.44 17.31
N VAL A 48 -10.85 4.41 17.91
CA VAL A 48 -10.71 5.76 17.35
C VAL A 48 -9.45 5.82 16.49
N SER A 49 -9.62 6.13 15.21
CA SER A 49 -8.57 6.46 14.23
C SER A 49 -8.86 7.85 13.68
N LEU A 50 -7.91 8.78 13.79
CA LEU A 50 -8.10 10.18 13.43
C LEU A 50 -6.97 10.66 12.53
N HIS A 51 -7.34 11.41 11.50
CA HIS A 51 -6.37 12.20 10.77
C HIS A 51 -5.75 13.26 11.71
N PRO A 52 -4.47 13.63 11.57
CA PRO A 52 -3.81 14.58 12.48
C PRO A 52 -4.55 15.91 12.67
N ARG A 53 -5.20 16.40 11.61
CA ARG A 53 -6.08 17.59 11.65
C ARG A 53 -7.22 17.42 12.66
N GLU A 54 -7.92 16.29 12.63
CA GLU A 54 -8.99 15.97 13.58
C GLU A 54 -8.44 15.81 15.00
N THR A 55 -7.28 15.16 15.16
CA THR A 55 -6.60 15.05 16.46
C THR A 55 -6.35 16.42 17.08
N ASN A 56 -5.95 17.41 16.28
CA ASN A 56 -5.71 18.77 16.75
C ASN A 56 -7.01 19.46 17.20
N GLU A 57 -8.13 19.23 16.51
CA GLU A 57 -9.46 19.71 16.92
C GLU A 57 -9.90 19.14 18.27
N PHE A 58 -9.54 17.88 18.55
CA PHE A 58 -9.78 17.23 19.85
C PHE A 58 -8.67 17.46 20.89
N GLY A 59 -7.70 18.34 20.62
CA GLY A 59 -6.63 18.67 21.56
C GLY A 59 -5.72 17.48 21.92
N GLY A 60 -5.51 16.55 20.98
CA GLY A 60 -4.66 15.37 21.19
C GLY A 60 -5.27 14.28 22.08
N ARG A 61 -6.58 14.32 22.31
CA ARG A 61 -7.30 13.42 23.21
C ARG A 61 -8.39 12.64 22.48
N CYS A 62 -8.60 11.41 22.93
CA CYS A 62 -9.65 10.54 22.43
C CYS A 62 -11.03 11.15 22.75
N PRO A 63 -11.90 11.37 21.76
CA PRO A 63 -13.22 11.97 21.96
C PRO A 63 -14.17 11.07 22.78
N VAL A 64 -13.86 9.77 22.86
CA VAL A 64 -14.68 8.79 23.60
C VAL A 64 -14.34 8.74 25.09
N CYS A 65 -13.06 8.81 25.45
CA CYS A 65 -12.62 8.57 26.84
C CYS A 65 -11.70 9.64 27.43
N GLY A 66 -11.34 10.68 26.68
CA GLY A 66 -10.51 11.81 27.13
C GLY A 66 -9.02 11.49 27.36
N LYS A 67 -8.59 10.23 27.20
CA LYS A 67 -7.18 9.82 27.28
C LYS A 67 -6.40 10.33 26.07
N LYS A 68 -5.08 10.43 26.21
CA LYS A 68 -4.20 10.82 25.10
C LYS A 68 -4.29 9.81 23.96
N LEU A 69 -4.28 10.32 22.72
CA LEU A 69 -4.14 9.49 21.52
C LEU A 69 -2.67 9.08 21.35
N THR A 70 -2.45 7.90 20.79
CA THR A 70 -1.15 7.49 20.25
C THR A 70 -0.93 8.27 18.96
N VAL A 71 0.18 9.00 18.87
CA VAL A 71 0.51 9.83 17.71
C VAL A 71 1.06 8.96 16.58
N GLY A 72 0.50 9.10 15.40
CA GLY A 72 0.86 8.39 14.18
C GLY A 72 1.97 9.07 13.37
N VAL A 73 2.48 8.34 12.39
CA VAL A 73 3.53 8.77 11.46
C VAL A 73 3.05 9.93 10.60
N LEU A 74 1.79 9.92 10.15
CA LEU A 74 1.24 11.01 9.34
C LEU A 74 1.25 12.33 10.12
N HIS A 75 0.93 12.31 11.41
CA HIS A 75 1.00 13.51 12.26
C HIS A 75 2.42 14.06 12.29
N ARG A 76 3.42 13.18 12.47
CA ARG A 76 4.82 13.60 12.48
C ARG A 76 5.22 14.23 11.16
N ILE A 77 4.80 13.64 10.03
CA ILE A 77 5.06 14.19 8.69
C ILE A 77 4.43 15.58 8.55
N GLU A 78 3.15 15.73 8.86
CA GLU A 78 2.47 17.03 8.77
C GLU A 78 3.12 18.08 9.69
N SER A 79 3.55 17.70 10.89
CA SER A 79 4.23 18.61 11.84
C SER A 79 5.58 19.14 11.34
N LEU A 80 6.24 18.40 10.44
CA LEU A 80 7.54 18.74 9.86
C LEU A 80 7.42 19.34 8.45
N THR A 81 6.23 19.27 7.85
CA THR A 81 6.01 19.77 6.50
C THR A 81 5.92 21.29 6.51
N ASP A 82 6.53 21.91 5.51
CA ASP A 82 6.40 23.34 5.28
C ASP A 82 4.92 23.71 5.09
N LYS A 83 4.44 24.65 5.91
CA LYS A 83 3.03 25.06 5.92
C LYS A 83 2.60 25.76 4.63
N GLU A 84 3.56 26.29 3.86
CA GLU A 84 3.28 26.92 2.56
C GLU A 84 3.17 25.91 1.41
N ARG A 85 3.54 24.64 1.65
CA ARG A 85 3.47 23.60 0.63
C ARG A 85 2.02 23.11 0.47
N PRO A 86 1.44 23.18 -0.75
CA PRO A 86 0.08 22.71 -0.96
C PRO A 86 0.00 21.18 -0.82
N ALA A 87 -1.19 20.69 -0.46
CA ALA A 87 -1.47 19.26 -0.44
C ALA A 87 -1.26 18.65 -1.83
N GLY A 88 -0.62 17.47 -1.89
CA GLY A 88 -0.30 16.80 -3.15
C GLY A 88 0.86 17.44 -3.94
N PHE A 89 1.65 18.32 -3.32
CA PHE A 89 2.85 18.86 -3.95
C PHE A 89 3.85 17.75 -4.30
N GLU A 90 4.14 17.62 -5.58
CA GLU A 90 5.16 16.72 -6.09
C GLU A 90 6.31 17.53 -6.73
N PRO A 91 7.57 17.34 -6.29
CA PRO A 91 8.72 17.96 -6.94
C PRO A 91 8.80 17.57 -8.42
N ARG A 92 9.20 18.51 -9.29
CA ARG A 92 9.32 18.29 -10.76
C ARG A 92 10.18 17.09 -11.16
N HIS A 93 11.14 16.72 -10.31
CA HIS A 93 12.07 15.61 -10.52
C HIS A 93 11.94 14.54 -9.44
N ALA A 94 10.74 14.38 -8.86
CA ALA A 94 10.48 13.31 -7.92
C ALA A 94 10.82 11.96 -8.56
N PRO A 95 11.60 11.10 -7.87
CA PRO A 95 11.77 9.71 -8.25
C PRO A 95 10.41 9.04 -8.44
N ARG A 96 10.25 8.26 -9.51
CA ARG A 96 9.01 7.50 -9.72
C ARG A 96 8.90 6.44 -8.63
N PHE A 97 7.69 6.24 -8.13
CA PHE A 97 7.36 5.09 -7.31
C PHE A 97 5.99 4.53 -7.72
N GLU A 98 5.80 3.25 -7.51
CA GLU A 98 4.51 2.57 -7.65
C GLU A 98 4.12 1.95 -6.32
N ARG A 99 2.82 1.99 -5.98
CA ARG A 99 2.31 1.32 -4.79
C ARG A 99 1.74 -0.02 -5.17
N LEU A 100 2.23 -1.09 -4.56
CA LEU A 100 1.72 -2.44 -4.77
C LEU A 100 1.25 -3.06 -3.47
N VAL A 101 0.13 -3.76 -3.60
CA VAL A 101 -0.40 -4.64 -2.57
C VAL A 101 0.06 -6.06 -2.87
N PRO A 102 0.50 -6.85 -1.89
CA PRO A 102 0.80 -8.25 -2.10
C PRO A 102 -0.39 -9.00 -2.71
N LEU A 103 -0.12 -9.92 -3.64
CA LEU A 103 -1.18 -10.60 -4.38
C LEU A 103 -2.12 -11.36 -3.44
N ALA A 104 -1.59 -11.96 -2.37
CA ALA A 104 -2.40 -12.66 -1.38
C ALA A 104 -3.37 -11.72 -0.64
N ASP A 105 -3.00 -10.46 -0.38
CA ASP A 105 -3.86 -9.47 0.26
C ASP A 105 -4.98 -9.02 -0.69
N LEU A 106 -4.69 -8.82 -1.98
CA LEU A 106 -5.72 -8.54 -3.00
C LEU A 106 -6.72 -9.70 -3.13
N LEU A 107 -6.22 -10.94 -3.17
CA LEU A 107 -7.06 -12.14 -3.23
C LEU A 107 -7.90 -12.31 -1.95
N ALA A 108 -7.34 -12.00 -0.79
CA ALA A 108 -8.06 -12.03 0.48
C ALA A 108 -9.18 -10.98 0.52
N ALA A 109 -8.89 -9.76 0.07
CA ALA A 109 -9.84 -8.66 0.02
C ALA A 109 -11.04 -8.98 -0.90
N THR A 110 -10.79 -9.52 -2.09
CA THR A 110 -11.86 -9.94 -3.02
C THR A 110 -12.74 -11.05 -2.45
N LEU A 111 -12.13 -12.01 -1.74
CA LEU A 111 -12.84 -13.14 -1.15
C LEU A 111 -13.45 -12.82 0.22
N LYS A 112 -13.14 -11.65 0.80
CA LYS A 112 -13.56 -11.21 2.14
C LYS A 112 -13.23 -12.24 3.23
N ILE A 113 -12.07 -12.88 3.12
CA ILE A 113 -11.55 -13.88 4.06
C ILE A 113 -10.09 -13.58 4.41
N GLY A 114 -9.57 -14.27 5.43
CA GLY A 114 -8.17 -14.08 5.83
C GLY A 114 -7.17 -14.50 4.73
N VAL A 115 -6.06 -13.77 4.66
CA VAL A 115 -4.92 -13.99 3.75
C VAL A 115 -4.36 -15.41 3.86
N GLN A 116 -4.38 -15.99 5.05
CA GLN A 116 -3.88 -17.34 5.34
C GLN A 116 -4.92 -18.45 5.09
N SER A 117 -6.09 -18.11 4.55
CA SER A 117 -7.11 -19.12 4.25
C SER A 117 -6.66 -20.04 3.12
N LYS A 118 -7.06 -21.33 3.19
CA LYS A 118 -6.74 -22.33 2.15
C LYS A 118 -7.15 -21.88 0.75
N LYS A 119 -8.27 -21.14 0.65
CA LYS A 119 -8.79 -20.64 -0.64
C LYS A 119 -7.91 -19.54 -1.24
N VAL A 120 -7.41 -18.61 -0.41
CA VAL A 120 -6.48 -17.56 -0.86
C VAL A 120 -5.15 -18.20 -1.29
N VAL A 121 -4.60 -19.07 -0.45
CA VAL A 121 -3.33 -19.77 -0.74
C VAL A 121 -3.43 -20.56 -2.04
N ALA A 122 -4.50 -21.34 -2.23
CA ALA A 122 -4.70 -22.10 -3.47
C ALA A 122 -4.72 -21.20 -4.72
N ARG A 123 -5.45 -20.08 -4.69
CA ARG A 123 -5.49 -19.15 -5.83
C ARG A 123 -4.17 -18.43 -6.08
N TYR A 124 -3.47 -18.07 -5.02
CA TYR A 124 -2.13 -17.50 -5.12
C TYR A 124 -1.18 -18.51 -5.78
N ASP A 125 -1.20 -19.76 -5.34
CA ASP A 125 -0.37 -20.83 -5.90
C ASP A 125 -0.72 -21.12 -7.36
N ASP A 126 -1.99 -21.10 -7.74
CA ASP A 126 -2.42 -21.31 -9.13
C ASP A 126 -1.88 -20.20 -10.05
N LEU A 127 -1.94 -18.93 -9.62
CA LEU A 127 -1.37 -17.81 -10.36
C LEU A 127 0.16 -17.91 -10.46
N LEU A 128 0.85 -18.32 -9.39
CA LEU A 128 2.30 -18.51 -9.45
C LEU A 128 2.70 -19.72 -10.28
N ARG A 129 1.89 -20.79 -10.31
CA ARG A 129 2.15 -21.96 -11.14
C ARG A 129 2.03 -21.62 -12.63
N GLU A 130 1.11 -20.73 -12.99
CA GLU A 130 0.97 -20.25 -14.38
C GLU A 130 2.04 -19.22 -14.75
N PHE A 131 2.19 -18.16 -13.94
CA PHE A 131 2.96 -16.96 -14.32
C PHE A 131 4.36 -16.86 -13.68
N GLN A 132 4.72 -17.78 -12.78
CA GLN A 132 6.03 -17.93 -12.13
C GLN A 132 6.51 -16.77 -11.24
N SER A 133 5.90 -15.58 -11.33
CA SER A 133 6.34 -14.38 -10.61
C SER A 133 5.15 -13.56 -10.13
N GLU A 134 5.08 -13.33 -8.81
CA GLU A 134 4.09 -12.44 -8.22
C GLU A 134 4.20 -11.02 -8.77
N LEU A 135 5.43 -10.49 -8.95
CA LEU A 135 5.64 -9.15 -9.49
C LEU A 135 5.15 -9.05 -10.93
N ALA A 136 5.33 -10.11 -11.74
CA ALA A 136 4.77 -10.14 -13.09
C ALA A 136 3.24 -10.10 -13.04
N VAL A 137 2.61 -10.90 -12.17
CA VAL A 137 1.15 -10.88 -11.98
C VAL A 137 0.65 -9.52 -11.53
N LEU A 138 1.35 -8.85 -10.61
CA LEU A 138 0.93 -7.55 -10.09
C LEU A 138 1.13 -6.39 -11.07
N ARG A 139 2.08 -6.50 -12.01
CA ARG A 139 2.52 -5.34 -12.83
C ARG A 139 2.30 -5.50 -14.33
N GLU A 140 2.51 -6.71 -14.86
CA GLU A 140 2.73 -6.93 -16.29
C GLU A 140 1.68 -7.84 -16.94
N VAL A 141 1.27 -8.91 -16.26
CA VAL A 141 0.32 -9.90 -16.83
C VAL A 141 -1.02 -9.22 -17.16
N ALA A 142 -1.55 -9.49 -18.34
CA ALA A 142 -2.82 -8.91 -18.79
C ALA A 142 -3.99 -9.33 -17.86
N PRO A 143 -4.93 -8.43 -17.51
CA PRO A 143 -6.07 -8.76 -16.65
C PRO A 143 -6.88 -9.98 -17.14
N GLU A 144 -7.01 -10.15 -18.45
CA GLU A 144 -7.75 -11.25 -19.08
C GLU A 144 -7.10 -12.62 -18.79
N GLU A 145 -5.77 -12.67 -18.75
CA GLU A 145 -5.02 -13.87 -18.38
C GLU A 145 -5.16 -14.19 -16.88
N ILE A 146 -5.19 -13.16 -16.04
CA ILE A 146 -5.44 -13.33 -14.59
C ILE A 146 -6.87 -13.85 -14.37
N GLU A 147 -7.85 -13.33 -15.11
CA GLU A 147 -9.25 -13.74 -15.03
C GLU A 147 -9.40 -15.23 -15.37
N ARG A 148 -8.72 -15.70 -16.43
CA ARG A 148 -8.73 -17.11 -16.83
C ARG A 148 -8.30 -18.06 -15.71
N VAL A 149 -7.37 -17.65 -14.86
CA VAL A 149 -6.79 -18.50 -13.80
C VAL A 149 -7.50 -18.31 -12.45
N ALA A 150 -7.72 -17.06 -12.03
CA ALA A 150 -8.17 -16.72 -10.68
C ALA A 150 -9.58 -16.09 -10.62
N GLY A 151 -10.21 -15.88 -11.77
CA GLY A 151 -11.53 -15.29 -11.92
C GLY A 151 -11.53 -13.77 -12.00
N LEU A 152 -12.66 -13.20 -12.45
CA LEU A 152 -12.85 -11.78 -12.73
C LEU A 152 -12.50 -10.88 -11.53
N GLU A 153 -12.92 -11.26 -10.32
CA GLU A 153 -12.67 -10.47 -9.11
C GLU A 153 -11.17 -10.27 -8.84
N ALA A 154 -10.35 -11.30 -9.07
CA ALA A 154 -8.90 -11.22 -8.89
C ALA A 154 -8.26 -10.31 -9.95
N ALA A 155 -8.66 -10.46 -11.21
CA ALA A 155 -8.21 -9.60 -12.31
C ALA A 155 -8.56 -8.13 -12.06
N MET A 156 -9.80 -7.85 -11.62
CA MET A 156 -10.24 -6.50 -11.27
C MET A 156 -9.45 -5.92 -10.09
N ALA A 157 -9.19 -6.71 -9.05
CA ALA A 157 -8.40 -6.26 -7.90
C ALA A 157 -6.97 -5.87 -8.30
N VAL A 158 -6.31 -6.69 -9.11
CA VAL A 158 -4.98 -6.39 -9.65
C VAL A 158 -5.01 -5.15 -10.53
N ALA A 159 -5.99 -5.04 -11.45
CA ALA A 159 -6.13 -3.88 -12.32
C ALA A 159 -6.31 -2.58 -11.52
N ARG A 160 -7.13 -2.60 -10.47
CA ARG A 160 -7.34 -1.44 -9.58
C ARG A 160 -6.12 -1.11 -8.74
N SER A 161 -5.39 -2.12 -8.29
CA SER A 161 -4.10 -1.91 -7.62
C SER A 161 -3.15 -1.15 -8.55
N ARG A 162 -3.04 -1.55 -9.82
CA ARG A 162 -2.18 -0.89 -10.81
C ARG A 162 -2.58 0.56 -11.08
N SER A 163 -3.88 0.84 -11.10
CA SER A 163 -4.39 2.20 -11.36
C SER A 163 -4.48 3.08 -10.10
N GLY A 164 -4.04 2.58 -8.93
CA GLY A 164 -4.13 3.31 -7.67
C GLY A 164 -5.56 3.56 -7.18
N GLN A 165 -6.53 2.75 -7.60
CA GLN A 165 -7.96 2.88 -7.27
C GLN A 165 -8.39 2.03 -6.07
N LEU A 166 -7.44 1.71 -5.19
CA LEU A 166 -7.70 1.00 -3.95
C LEU A 166 -8.05 1.99 -2.85
N GLU A 167 -9.04 1.63 -2.05
CA GLU A 167 -9.35 2.35 -0.82
C GLU A 167 -8.60 1.68 0.33
N VAL A 168 -7.97 2.47 1.20
CA VAL A 168 -7.20 1.95 2.34
C VAL A 168 -7.73 2.57 3.62
N ILE A 169 -8.20 1.71 4.52
CA ILE A 169 -8.53 2.10 5.89
C ILE A 169 -7.21 2.20 6.64
N PRO A 170 -6.82 3.37 7.16
CA PRO A 170 -5.51 3.56 7.76
C PRO A 170 -5.39 2.83 9.10
N GLY A 171 -4.21 2.26 9.34
CA GLY A 171 -3.84 1.66 10.62
C GLY A 171 -3.56 2.73 11.69
N PHE A 172 -3.78 2.35 12.94
CA PHE A 172 -3.65 3.25 14.09
C PHE A 172 -3.40 2.48 15.38
N ASP A 173 -2.69 3.11 16.32
CA ASP A 173 -2.42 2.59 17.67
C ASP A 173 -2.04 1.09 17.71
N GLY A 174 -1.24 0.66 16.72
CA GLY A 174 -0.69 -0.68 16.56
C GLY A 174 -1.60 -1.70 15.84
N GLU A 175 -2.76 -1.29 15.32
CA GLU A 175 -3.57 -2.08 14.38
C GLU A 175 -3.17 -1.76 12.94
N TYR A 176 -2.96 -2.80 12.13
CA TYR A 176 -2.68 -2.62 10.70
C TYR A 176 -3.90 -2.03 9.99
N GLY A 177 -3.63 -1.18 9.00
CA GLY A 177 -4.64 -0.75 8.05
C GLY A 177 -5.15 -1.91 7.20
N ARG A 178 -6.19 -1.64 6.43
CA ARG A 178 -6.84 -2.66 5.60
C ARG A 178 -7.12 -2.11 4.21
N ILE A 179 -6.79 -2.90 3.22
CA ILE A 179 -7.11 -2.60 1.84
C ILE A 179 -8.52 -3.06 1.53
N MET A 180 -9.26 -2.17 0.90
CA MET A 180 -10.62 -2.37 0.44
C MET A 180 -10.62 -2.38 -1.10
N VAL A 181 -11.06 -3.51 -1.65
CA VAL A 181 -11.31 -3.64 -3.09
C VAL A 181 -12.81 -3.48 -3.30
N ASN A 182 -13.24 -2.32 -3.82
CA ASN A 182 -14.66 -2.03 -4.04
C ASN A 182 -15.21 -2.81 -5.24
N THR A 183 -15.54 -4.09 -5.07
CA THR A 183 -16.21 -4.91 -6.09
C THR A 183 -17.51 -4.21 -6.52
N VAL A 184 -17.66 -3.88 -7.81
CA VAL A 184 -18.93 -3.33 -8.29
C VAL A 184 -19.98 -4.41 -8.04
N SER A 185 -20.91 -4.14 -7.13
CA SER A 185 -22.04 -5.05 -6.91
C SER A 185 -22.89 -5.00 -8.18
N SER A 186 -23.09 -6.16 -8.81
CA SER A 186 -24.03 -6.31 -9.93
C SER A 186 -25.45 -5.97 -9.50
#